data_AF-A0AAD4CJR5-F1
#
_entry.id   AF-A0AAD4CJR5-F1
#
_cell.length_a   1.000
_cell.length_b   1.000
_cell.length_c   1.000
_cell.angle_alpha   90.00
_cell.angle_beta   90.00
_cell.angle_gamma   90.00
#
_symmetry.space_group_name_H-M   'P 1'
#
loop_
_entity.id
_entity.type
_entity.pdbx_description
1 polymer ?
#
loop_
_entity_poly.entity_id
_entity_poly.type
_entity_poly.pdbx_seq_one_letter_code
_entity_poly.pdbx_strand_id
1 'polypeptide(L)'
;MPSISSILTTLVVAQAAYVQALGSQQCHGSTEFGTHGDVDAVYVAAGAKQCQGIGYNIESGQDSTHWTVEQGETPYHFVVSWVIGCEGDSQPVSSDCAEWLYNDYNNCNNGGAGGWIDDGCVRYEFKPTTD
;
A
#
# COMPACT_ATOMS: atom_id res chain seq x y z
N MET A 1 -36.63 -37.59 -38.13
CA MET A 1 -36.29 -36.48 -37.22
C MET A 1 -35.83 -37.09 -35.90
N PRO A 2 -34.61 -36.79 -35.45
CA PRO A 2 -34.43 -36.47 -34.04
C PRO A 2 -33.71 -35.13 -33.88
N SER A 3 -34.19 -34.40 -32.88
CA SER A 3 -33.79 -33.07 -32.46
C SER A 3 -32.44 -33.11 -31.75
N ILE A 4 -31.47 -32.32 -32.20
CA ILE A 4 -30.20 -32.09 -31.50
C ILE A 4 -30.45 -30.99 -30.47
N SER A 5 -30.64 -31.40 -29.22
CA SER A 5 -30.79 -30.49 -28.09
C SER A 5 -29.43 -29.89 -27.75
N SER A 6 -29.26 -28.60 -28.04
CA SER A 6 -28.06 -27.83 -27.75
C SER A 6 -28.02 -27.49 -26.26
N ILE A 7 -27.06 -28.05 -25.52
CA ILE A 7 -26.86 -27.71 -24.11
C ILE A 7 -25.83 -26.58 -24.06
N LEU A 8 -26.31 -25.35 -23.93
CA LEU A 8 -25.48 -24.23 -23.49
C LEU A 8 -25.05 -24.49 -22.05
N THR A 9 -23.76 -24.82 -21.85
CA THR A 9 -23.14 -24.84 -20.54
C THR A 9 -22.83 -23.39 -20.14
N THR A 10 -23.72 -22.77 -19.37
CA THR A 10 -23.44 -21.47 -18.77
C THR A 10 -22.34 -21.65 -17.73
N LEU A 11 -21.15 -21.12 -18.01
CA LEU A 11 -20.05 -21.07 -17.06
C LEU A 11 -20.45 -20.07 -15.96
N VAL A 12 -20.86 -20.58 -14.80
CA VAL A 12 -21.00 -19.75 -13.59
C VAL A 12 -19.59 -19.47 -13.11
N VAL A 13 -19.03 -18.32 -13.49
CA VAL A 13 -17.79 -17.81 -12.91
C VAL A 13 -18.11 -17.41 -11.48
N ALA A 14 -17.81 -18.28 -10.53
CA ALA A 14 -17.77 -17.91 -9.13
C ALA A 14 -16.68 -16.85 -8.99
N GLN A 15 -17.07 -15.59 -8.79
CA GLN A 15 -16.14 -14.57 -8.32
C GLN A 15 -15.74 -14.97 -6.90
N ALA A 16 -14.62 -15.67 -6.77
CA ALA A 16 -13.99 -15.85 -5.48
C ALA A 16 -13.58 -14.45 -5.03
N ALA A 17 -14.27 -13.93 -4.00
CA ALA A 17 -13.75 -12.82 -3.24
C ALA A 17 -12.42 -13.29 -2.65
N TYR A 18 -11.31 -12.87 -3.26
CA TYR A 18 -9.99 -13.09 -2.71
C TYR A 18 -9.99 -12.31 -1.40
N VAL A 19 -10.06 -13.01 -0.26
CA VAL A 19 -9.70 -12.39 1.01
C VAL A 19 -8.22 -12.10 0.86
N GLN A 20 -7.91 -10.87 0.45
CA GLN A 20 -6.54 -10.42 0.31
C GLN A 20 -5.97 -10.42 1.72
N ALA A 21 -5.00 -11.31 1.94
CA ALA A 21 -4.38 -11.43 3.24
C ALA A 21 -3.37 -10.29 3.39
N LEU A 22 -3.43 -9.58 4.51
CA LEU A 22 -2.40 -8.63 4.89
C LEU A 22 -1.05 -9.35 4.91
N GLY A 23 -0.09 -8.81 4.16
CA GLY A 23 1.26 -9.32 4.05
C GLY A 23 2.07 -9.14 5.33
N SER A 24 3.30 -9.63 5.32
CA SER A 24 4.25 -9.33 6.39
C SER A 24 4.89 -7.97 6.16
N GLN A 25 4.97 -7.15 7.20
CA GLN A 25 5.70 -5.89 7.14
C GLN A 25 7.17 -6.12 6.75
N GLN A 26 7.64 -5.29 5.84
CA GLN A 26 9.01 -5.28 5.34
C GLN A 26 9.66 -3.96 5.74
N CYS A 27 10.97 -3.98 6.00
CA CYS A 27 11.70 -2.79 6.40
C CYS A 27 12.74 -2.43 5.34
N HIS A 28 12.87 -1.14 5.07
CA HIS A 28 13.93 -0.63 4.22
C HIS A 28 15.30 -0.82 4.86
N GLY A 29 16.34 -0.82 4.04
CA GLY A 29 17.71 -0.70 4.52
C GLY A 29 17.91 0.66 5.18
N SER A 30 18.69 0.72 6.27
CA SER A 30 18.94 1.95 7.03
C SER A 30 19.65 3.07 6.25
N THR A 31 20.15 2.77 5.05
CA THR A 31 20.81 3.72 4.14
C THR A 31 20.31 3.57 2.71
N GLU A 32 19.13 2.98 2.51
CA GLU A 32 18.58 2.67 1.18
C GLU A 32 18.29 3.94 0.36
N PHE A 33 17.88 5.01 1.05
CA PHE A 33 17.48 6.30 0.44
C PHE A 33 18.34 7.46 0.93
N GLY A 34 19.65 7.22 1.05
CA GLY A 34 20.60 8.22 1.52
C GLY A 34 20.51 8.45 3.03
N THR A 35 20.79 9.69 3.44
CA THR A 35 20.74 10.13 4.84
C THR A 35 19.52 11.01 5.06
N HIS A 36 18.77 10.75 6.13
CA HIS A 36 17.72 11.62 6.63
C HIS A 36 18.09 12.14 8.02
N GLY A 37 17.51 13.27 8.44
CA GLY A 37 17.58 13.74 9.81
C GLY A 37 16.72 12.89 10.75
N ASP A 38 16.57 13.32 12.00
CA ASP A 38 15.73 12.60 12.96
C ASP A 38 14.27 12.49 12.49
N VAL A 39 13.67 11.33 12.74
CA VAL A 39 12.29 11.01 12.36
C VAL A 39 11.43 10.94 13.62
N ASP A 40 10.54 11.91 13.79
CA ASP A 40 9.67 12.01 14.96
C ASP A 40 8.34 11.27 14.72
N ALA A 41 8.03 10.34 15.62
CA ALA A 41 6.80 9.54 15.61
C ALA A 41 5.52 10.39 15.52
N VAL A 42 5.52 11.60 16.08
CA VAL A 42 4.36 12.52 16.05
C VAL A 42 4.05 12.94 14.62
N TYR A 43 5.07 13.24 13.81
CA TYR A 43 4.88 13.64 12.41
C TYR A 43 4.56 12.44 11.52
N VAL A 44 5.13 11.27 11.81
CA VAL A 44 4.73 10.03 11.12
C VAL A 44 3.25 9.74 11.36
N ALA A 45 2.80 9.76 12.62
CA ALA A 45 1.41 9.50 12.98
C ALA A 45 0.43 10.54 12.39
N ALA A 46 0.82 11.82 12.36
CA ALA A 46 0.01 12.88 11.76
C ALA A 46 -0.07 12.72 10.23
N GLY A 47 1.04 12.40 9.56
CA GLY A 47 1.10 12.17 8.12
C GLY A 47 0.33 10.92 7.69
N ALA A 48 0.47 9.82 8.43
CA ALA A 48 -0.23 8.57 8.14
C ALA A 48 -1.76 8.72 8.15
N LYS A 49 -2.31 9.59 9.01
CA LYS A 49 -3.76 9.88 9.04
C LYS A 49 -4.31 10.47 7.75
N GLN A 50 -3.48 11.11 6.92
CA GLN A 50 -3.94 11.65 5.63
C GLN A 50 -4.41 10.53 4.69
N CYS A 51 -3.91 9.31 4.86
CA CYS A 51 -4.36 8.15 4.11
C CYS A 51 -5.87 7.89 4.24
N GLN A 52 -6.48 8.24 5.39
CA GLN A 52 -7.92 8.07 5.62
C GLN A 52 -8.79 8.94 4.70
N GLY A 53 -8.20 9.98 4.07
CA GLY A 53 -8.87 10.81 3.07
C GLY A 53 -8.89 10.18 1.67
N ILE A 54 -8.18 9.07 1.43
CA ILE A 54 -8.15 8.39 0.14
C ILE A 54 -9.43 7.56 0.00
N GLY A 55 -10.44 8.15 -0.65
CA GLY A 55 -11.75 7.52 -0.86
C GLY A 55 -11.92 6.81 -2.21
N TYR A 56 -10.81 6.48 -2.89
CA TYR A 56 -10.83 5.87 -4.22
C TYR A 56 -9.97 4.59 -4.25
N ASN A 57 -10.16 3.81 -5.33
CA ASN A 57 -9.39 2.60 -5.56
C ASN A 57 -8.02 2.94 -6.16
N ILE A 58 -7.02 2.17 -5.79
CA ILE A 58 -5.73 2.14 -6.48
C ILE A 58 -5.89 1.21 -7.67
N GLU A 59 -5.65 1.74 -8.87
CA GLU A 59 -5.81 1.01 -10.12
C GLU A 59 -4.51 0.28 -10.51
N SER A 60 -4.68 -0.85 -11.20
CA SER A 60 -3.58 -1.60 -11.79
C SER A 60 -2.88 -0.79 -12.88
N GLY A 61 -1.57 -1.00 -13.04
CA GLY A 61 -0.82 -0.36 -14.13
C GLY A 61 -0.09 0.94 -13.78
N GLN A 62 0.27 1.11 -12.50
CA GLN A 62 1.18 2.14 -11.93
C GLN A 62 0.50 3.35 -11.25
N ASP A 63 -0.78 3.27 -10.89
CA ASP A 63 -1.36 4.32 -10.05
C ASP A 63 -0.72 4.31 -8.65
N SER A 64 -0.41 5.51 -8.19
CA SER A 64 0.06 5.75 -6.83
C SER A 64 -0.49 7.07 -6.30
N THR A 65 -0.84 7.04 -5.02
CA THR A 65 -1.12 8.23 -4.23
C THR A 65 0.07 8.44 -3.31
N HIS A 66 0.71 9.60 -3.38
CA HIS A 66 1.80 9.93 -2.48
C HIS A 66 1.62 11.34 -1.93
N TRP A 67 2.12 11.54 -0.72
CA TRP A 67 2.17 12.84 -0.09
C TRP A 67 3.41 12.95 0.77
N THR A 68 3.81 14.19 1.01
CA THR A 68 4.96 14.52 1.83
C THR A 68 4.51 15.45 2.95
N VAL A 69 4.94 15.14 4.17
CA VAL A 69 4.84 16.06 5.30
C VAL A 69 6.22 16.68 5.50
N GLU A 70 6.32 17.98 5.23
CA GLU A 70 7.56 18.75 5.41
C GLU A 70 7.67 19.21 6.86
N GLN A 71 8.60 18.65 7.63
CA GLN A 71 8.86 19.04 9.02
C GLN A 71 10.37 19.03 9.31
N GLY A 72 10.92 20.21 9.57
CA GLY A 72 12.36 20.36 9.78
C GLY A 72 13.16 20.08 8.49
N GLU A 73 14.22 19.30 8.60
CA GLU A 73 15.11 18.95 7.47
C GLU A 73 14.82 17.57 6.87
N THR A 74 13.86 16.83 7.44
CA THR A 74 13.50 15.48 6.99
C THR A 74 12.10 15.51 6.39
N PRO A 75 11.95 15.36 5.08
CA PRO A 75 10.65 15.13 4.45
C PRO A 75 10.13 13.73 4.81
N TYR A 76 8.84 13.64 5.16
CA TYR A 76 8.18 12.38 5.52
C TYR A 76 7.31 11.94 4.34
N HIS A 77 7.77 10.97 3.55
CA HIS A 77 7.03 10.48 2.39
C HIS A 77 6.18 9.27 2.72
N PHE A 78 4.95 9.32 2.21
CA PHE A 78 4.00 8.23 2.30
C PHE A 78 3.52 7.89 0.90
N VAL A 79 3.43 6.60 0.60
CA VAL A 79 3.01 6.11 -0.71
C VAL A 79 1.98 5.00 -0.53
N VAL A 80 0.91 5.09 -1.30
CA VAL A 80 -0.08 4.04 -1.49
C VAL A 80 -0.08 3.69 -2.97
N SER A 81 0.29 2.47 -3.34
CA SER A 81 0.56 2.12 -4.74
C SER A 81 0.15 0.71 -5.11
N TRP A 82 -0.07 0.47 -6.40
CA TRP A 82 -0.30 -0.89 -6.91
C TRP A 82 1.01 -1.68 -6.96
N VAL A 83 1.00 -2.89 -6.40
CA VAL A 83 2.14 -3.80 -6.44
C VAL A 83 2.40 -4.28 -7.86
N ILE A 84 3.63 -4.08 -8.35
CA ILE A 84 4.03 -4.49 -9.69
C ILE A 84 3.85 -6.01 -9.86
N GLY A 85 3.15 -6.40 -10.93
CA GLY A 85 2.89 -7.81 -11.25
C GLY A 85 1.73 -8.44 -10.47
N CYS A 86 1.01 -7.67 -9.64
CA CYS A 86 -0.22 -8.16 -9.03
C CYS A 86 -1.35 -8.26 -10.07
N GLU A 87 -2.15 -9.34 -10.00
CA GLU A 87 -3.28 -9.57 -10.89
C GLU A 87 -4.55 -8.90 -10.34
N GLY A 88 -5.22 -8.11 -11.17
CA GLY A 88 -6.46 -7.40 -10.82
C GLY A 88 -6.56 -6.08 -11.56
N ASP A 89 -7.73 -5.46 -11.48
CA ASP A 89 -7.99 -4.17 -12.13
C ASP A 89 -7.83 -3.01 -11.15
N SER A 90 -8.39 -3.11 -9.95
CA SER A 90 -8.22 -2.13 -8.87
C SER A 90 -8.61 -2.66 -7.50
N GLN A 91 -8.19 -1.96 -6.44
CA GLN A 91 -8.47 -2.30 -5.05
C GLN A 91 -8.69 -1.03 -4.22
N PRO A 92 -9.69 -0.99 -3.32
CA PRO A 92 -9.89 0.15 -2.43
C PRO A 92 -8.75 0.30 -1.43
N VAL A 93 -8.46 1.54 -1.06
CA VAL A 93 -7.59 1.82 0.10
C VAL A 93 -8.26 1.35 1.39
N SER A 94 -7.51 0.65 2.23
CA SER A 94 -7.98 0.10 3.50
C SER A 94 -8.26 1.19 4.54
N SER A 95 -9.25 0.96 5.40
CA SER A 95 -9.51 1.83 6.56
C SER A 95 -8.36 1.82 7.57
N ASP A 96 -7.55 0.77 7.58
CA ASP A 96 -6.46 0.56 8.52
C ASP A 96 -5.14 1.17 8.00
N CYS A 97 -5.16 1.83 6.85
CA CYS A 97 -3.94 2.30 6.20
C CYS A 97 -3.11 3.28 7.03
N ALA A 98 -3.76 4.10 7.87
CA ALA A 98 -3.04 4.99 8.80
C ALA A 98 -2.27 4.21 9.87
N GLU A 99 -2.83 3.09 10.35
CA GLU A 99 -2.14 2.21 11.29
C GLU A 99 -0.94 1.54 10.63
N TRP A 100 -1.12 1.04 9.41
CA TRP A 100 -0.08 0.35 8.65
C TRP A 100 1.11 1.25 8.32
N LEU A 101 0.86 2.46 7.81
CA LEU A 101 1.90 3.44 7.54
C LEU A 101 2.64 3.89 8.81
N TYR A 102 1.94 3.99 9.94
CA TYR A 102 2.62 4.27 11.21
C TYR A 102 3.47 3.08 11.68
N ASN A 103 2.99 1.86 11.48
CA ASN A 103 3.72 0.65 11.82
C ASN A 103 4.97 0.44 10.96
N ASP A 104 4.98 0.92 9.71
CA ASP A 104 6.16 0.91 8.84
C ASP A 104 7.33 1.70 9.45
N TYR A 105 7.05 2.71 10.27
CA TYR A 105 8.04 3.37 11.12
C TYR A 105 8.25 2.61 12.43
N ASN A 106 7.18 2.34 13.18
CA ASN A 106 7.26 1.91 14.57
C ASN A 106 7.89 0.51 14.74
N ASN A 107 7.64 -0.39 13.78
CA ASN A 107 8.10 -1.78 13.85
C ASN A 107 9.46 -1.98 13.17
N CYS A 108 9.90 -1.02 12.36
CA CYS A 108 11.18 -1.07 11.67
C CYS A 108 12.28 -0.38 12.50
N ASN A 109 13.09 -1.18 13.19
CA ASN A 109 14.25 -0.70 13.94
C ASN A 109 15.47 -0.45 13.01
N ASN A 110 15.30 0.39 11.99
CA ASN A 110 16.28 0.68 10.94
C ASN A 110 16.73 2.15 10.94
N GLY A 111 16.72 2.78 12.12
CA GLY A 111 17.10 4.19 12.27
C GLY A 111 16.06 5.18 11.79
N GLY A 112 14.85 4.73 11.43
CA GLY A 112 13.77 5.58 10.95
C GLY A 112 13.55 5.52 9.43
N ALA A 113 14.35 4.74 8.69
CA ALA A 113 14.23 4.60 7.24
C ALA A 113 12.87 4.03 6.77
N GLY A 114 12.09 3.48 7.69
CA GLY A 114 10.71 3.07 7.46
C GLY A 114 10.59 1.71 6.81
N GLY A 115 9.49 1.49 6.11
CA GLY A 115 9.14 0.18 5.59
C GLY A 115 7.88 0.22 4.74
N TRP A 116 7.38 -0.97 4.44
CA TRP A 116 6.13 -1.12 3.73
C TRP A 116 5.40 -2.39 4.13
N ILE A 117 4.09 -2.40 3.85
CA ILE A 117 3.25 -3.57 3.95
C ILE A 117 2.31 -3.63 2.74
N ASP A 118 2.11 -4.85 2.25
CA ASP A 118 1.20 -5.12 1.13
C ASP A 118 -0.12 -5.67 1.70
N ASP A 119 -1.24 -5.05 1.39
CA ASP A 119 -2.58 -5.61 1.58
C ASP A 119 -3.09 -6.00 0.20
N GLY A 120 -2.96 -7.28 -0.14
CA GLY A 120 -3.30 -7.74 -1.48
C GLY A 120 -2.42 -7.12 -2.56
N CYS A 121 -3.04 -6.35 -3.46
CA CYS A 121 -2.33 -5.64 -4.53
C CYS A 121 -1.98 -4.18 -4.20
N VAL A 122 -2.31 -3.69 -3.00
CA VAL A 122 -2.00 -2.32 -2.59
C VAL A 122 -0.89 -2.32 -1.54
N ARG A 123 0.18 -1.60 -1.86
CA ARG A 123 1.31 -1.33 -0.96
C ARG A 123 1.10 -0.02 -0.22
N TYR A 124 1.35 -0.04 1.07
CA TYR A 124 1.49 1.11 1.94
C TYR A 124 2.96 1.21 2.33
N GLU A 125 3.58 2.35 2.04
CA GLU A 125 5.02 2.56 2.26
C GLU A 125 5.25 3.90 2.95
N PHE A 126 6.13 3.89 3.94
CA PHE A 126 6.66 5.08 4.58
C PHE A 126 8.17 5.11 4.42
N LYS A 127 8.69 6.25 3.94
CA LYS A 127 10.13 6.53 3.88
C LYS A 127 10.44 8.01 4.14
N PRO A 128 11.35 8.33 5.05
CA PRO A 128 11.86 9.68 5.21
C PRO A 128 13.15 9.83 4.41
N THR A 129 13.11 10.60 3.32
CA THR A 129 14.27 10.85 2.47
C THR A 129 14.23 12.27 1.91
N THR A 130 15.36 12.77 1.45
CA THR A 130 15.50 14.06 0.75
C THR A 130 15.75 13.88 -0.75
N ASP A 131 15.87 12.62 -1.20
CA ASP A 131 16.28 12.26 -2.56
C ASP A 131 15.13 12.30 -3.58
#